data_AF-K3ZN15-F1
#
_entry.id   AF-K3ZN15-F1
#
_cell.length_a   1.000
_cell.length_b   1.000
_cell.length_c   1.000
_cell.angle_alpha   90.00
_cell.angle_beta   90.00
_cell.angle_gamma   90.00
#
_symmetry.space_group_name_H-M   'P 1'
#
loop_
_entity.id
_entity.type
_entity.pdbx_description
1 polymer ?
#
loop_
_entity_poly.entity_id
_entity_poly.type
_entity_poly.pdbx_seq_one_letter_code
_entity_poly.pdbx_strand_id
1 'polypeptide(L)'
;RKMCSKYKLRFVNKVCEAYHTRDRIKADDGSLLKVALFDENNRKITYGPLSSASVQIVVLHGDFNDHGQDYWTSEEFSRYEVCPRPGEEASSVLGGNCILVLADGEACLGDAFFQMTSYCARTGKFKMGVRLASTQEERIQEGVSEPFSVKDCHFAGTCKLELF
;
A
#
# COMPACT_ATOMS: atom_id res chain seq x y z
N ARG A 1 -15.68 16.29 8.51
CA ARG A 1 -16.80 15.38 8.88
C ARG A 1 -16.61 14.07 8.13
N LYS A 2 -16.70 12.91 8.78
CA LYS A 2 -16.69 11.61 8.09
C LYS A 2 -17.94 11.53 7.21
N MET A 3 -17.76 11.38 5.90
CA MET A 3 -18.84 11.26 4.93
C MET A 3 -18.71 9.93 4.22
N CYS A 4 -19.85 9.30 3.94
CA CYS A 4 -19.88 8.19 3.00
C CYS A 4 -19.35 8.69 1.65
N SER A 5 -18.29 8.08 1.15
CA SER A 5 -17.77 8.37 -0.17
C SER A 5 -18.44 7.46 -1.19
N LYS A 6 -18.85 8.04 -2.31
CA LYS A 6 -19.48 7.32 -3.43
C LYS A 6 -18.52 6.30 -4.07
N TYR A 7 -17.22 6.56 -4.00
CA TYR A 7 -16.19 5.75 -4.66
C TYR A 7 -15.08 5.35 -3.71
N LYS A 8 -14.51 4.15 -3.91
CA LYS A 8 -13.49 3.58 -3.02
C LYS A 8 -12.39 2.93 -3.83
N LEU A 9 -11.14 3.17 -3.46
CA LEU A 9 -10.03 2.38 -3.96
C LEU A 9 -9.92 1.09 -3.14
N ARG A 10 -9.56 -0.02 -3.78
CA ARG A 10 -9.41 -1.33 -3.13
C ARG A 10 -8.28 -2.12 -3.75
N PHE A 11 -7.62 -2.94 -2.94
CA PHE A 11 -6.79 -4.03 -3.45
C PHE A 11 -7.71 -5.12 -4.03
N VAL A 12 -7.43 -5.56 -5.26
CA VAL A 12 -8.25 -6.55 -5.97
C VAL A 12 -7.86 -7.97 -5.58
N ASN A 13 -6.56 -8.20 -5.40
CA ASN A 13 -5.97 -9.44 -4.91
C ASN A 13 -5.35 -9.23 -3.53
N LYS A 14 -5.11 -10.34 -2.81
CA LYS A 14 -4.71 -10.30 -1.40
C LYS A 14 -3.25 -9.89 -1.27
N VAL A 15 -3.01 -8.94 -0.37
CA VAL A 15 -1.67 -8.55 0.10
C VAL A 15 -1.10 -9.69 0.94
N CYS A 16 0.18 -10.02 0.76
CA CYS A 16 0.85 -11.07 1.52
C CYS A 16 0.90 -10.74 3.02
N GLU A 17 0.87 -11.76 3.87
CA GLU A 17 1.02 -11.60 5.32
C GLU A 17 2.47 -11.26 5.73
N ALA A 18 3.43 -11.54 4.84
CA ALA A 18 4.83 -11.21 5.02
C ALA A 18 5.51 -10.83 3.69
N TYR A 19 6.42 -9.86 3.77
CA TYR A 19 7.36 -9.50 2.70
C TYR A 19 8.79 -9.43 3.26
N HIS A 20 9.76 -9.34 2.35
CA HIS A 20 11.14 -9.00 2.68
C HIS A 20 11.50 -7.62 2.09
N THR A 21 12.43 -6.91 2.73
CA THR A 21 13.01 -5.69 2.16
C THR A 21 13.69 -6.01 0.83
N ARG A 22 13.74 -5.04 -0.09
CA ARG A 22 14.34 -5.14 -1.44
C ARG A 22 13.71 -6.17 -2.40
N ASP A 23 12.86 -7.07 -1.92
CA ASP A 23 12.04 -7.93 -2.76
C ASP A 23 10.88 -7.15 -3.39
N ARG A 24 10.56 -7.53 -4.62
CA ARG A 24 9.43 -6.95 -5.35
C ARG A 24 8.12 -7.31 -4.66
N ILE A 25 7.29 -6.29 -4.43
CA ILE A 25 5.94 -6.47 -3.88
C ILE A 25 5.07 -7.23 -4.89
N LYS A 26 4.44 -8.30 -4.41
CA LYS A 26 3.51 -9.16 -5.13
C LYS A 26 2.28 -9.44 -4.27
N ALA A 27 1.23 -9.95 -4.90
CA ALA A 27 0.11 -10.55 -4.19
C ALA A 27 0.48 -11.94 -3.64
N ASP A 28 -0.36 -12.48 -2.76
CA ASP A 28 -0.17 -13.78 -2.12
C ASP A 28 -0.15 -14.96 -3.11
N ASP A 29 -0.87 -14.81 -4.23
CA ASP A 29 -0.86 -15.73 -5.36
C ASP A 29 0.38 -15.61 -6.27
N GLY A 30 1.32 -14.72 -5.94
CA GLY A 30 2.55 -14.45 -6.69
C GLY A 30 2.37 -13.56 -7.93
N SER A 31 1.14 -13.12 -8.22
CA SER A 31 0.86 -12.15 -9.29
C SER A 31 1.24 -10.72 -8.87
N LEU A 32 1.12 -9.76 -9.80
CA LEU A 32 1.26 -8.34 -9.46
C LEU A 32 0.11 -7.92 -8.55
N LEU A 33 0.41 -7.15 -7.51
CA LEU A 33 -0.61 -6.57 -6.66
C LEU A 33 -1.45 -5.56 -7.46
N LYS A 34 -2.77 -5.63 -7.33
CA LYS A 34 -3.70 -4.84 -8.14
C LYS A 34 -4.53 -3.92 -7.27
N VAL A 35 -4.78 -2.72 -7.77
CA VAL A 35 -5.71 -1.76 -7.18
C VAL A 35 -6.78 -1.39 -8.18
N ALA A 36 -8.01 -1.21 -7.73
CA ALA A 36 -9.10 -0.76 -8.59
C ALA A 36 -10.07 0.17 -7.87
N LEU A 37 -10.80 0.95 -8.66
CA LEU A 37 -11.83 1.87 -8.23
C LEU A 37 -13.21 1.19 -8.25
N PHE A 38 -13.97 1.36 -7.18
CA PHE A 38 -15.31 0.79 -7.02
C PHE A 38 -16.33 1.84 -6.61
N ASP A 39 -17.59 1.64 -6.97
CA ASP A 39 -18.72 2.40 -6.43
C ASP A 39 -19.25 1.83 -5.10
N GLU A 40 -20.28 2.45 -4.56
CA GLU A 40 -21.00 2.04 -3.35
C GLU A 40 -21.62 0.62 -3.44
N ASN A 41 -21.90 0.13 -4.66
CA ASN A 41 -22.47 -1.17 -4.94
C ASN A 41 -21.39 -2.24 -5.20
N ASN A 42 -20.12 -1.94 -4.91
CA ASN A 42 -18.96 -2.80 -5.20
C ASN A 42 -18.79 -3.13 -6.69
N ARG A 43 -19.25 -2.26 -7.59
CA ARG A 43 -19.02 -2.40 -9.03
C ARG A 43 -17.77 -1.63 -9.41
N LYS A 44 -16.89 -2.27 -10.19
CA LYS A 44 -15.68 -1.63 -10.70
C LYS A 44 -16.08 -0.50 -11.66
N ILE A 45 -15.49 0.67 -11.48
CA ILE A 45 -15.69 1.83 -12.35
C ILE A 45 -14.71 1.77 -13.51
N THR A 46 -15.19 1.44 -14.70
CA THR A 46 -14.33 1.21 -15.87
C THR A 46 -14.33 2.35 -16.89
N TYR A 47 -15.07 3.43 -16.64
CA TYR A 47 -15.18 4.57 -17.56
C TYR A 47 -15.28 5.90 -16.83
N GLY A 48 -15.01 6.98 -17.57
CA GLY A 48 -15.04 8.37 -17.07
C GLY A 48 -13.70 8.85 -16.50
N PRO A 49 -13.62 10.12 -16.06
CA PRO A 49 -12.34 10.69 -15.62
C PRO A 49 -11.67 9.93 -14.48
N LEU A 50 -12.45 9.35 -13.57
CA LEU A 50 -11.92 8.63 -12.41
C LEU A 50 -11.35 7.24 -12.75
N SER A 51 -11.77 6.61 -13.86
CA SER A 51 -11.22 5.31 -14.27
C SER A 51 -9.78 5.41 -14.79
N SER A 52 -9.28 6.65 -14.98
CA SER A 52 -7.91 6.95 -15.40
C SER A 52 -7.14 7.79 -14.38
N ALA A 53 -7.61 7.84 -13.13
CA ALA A 53 -6.97 8.63 -12.09
C ALA A 53 -5.59 8.06 -11.70
N SER A 54 -4.66 8.95 -11.35
CA SER A 54 -3.40 8.57 -10.72
C SER A 54 -3.60 8.26 -9.24
N VAL A 55 -3.11 7.12 -8.81
CA VAL A 55 -3.14 6.65 -7.42
C VAL A 55 -1.73 6.38 -6.92
N GLN A 56 -1.53 6.47 -5.62
CA GLN A 56 -0.25 6.25 -4.97
C GLN A 56 -0.38 5.17 -3.90
N ILE A 57 0.53 4.21 -3.95
CA ILE A 57 0.75 3.24 -2.88
C ILE A 57 1.53 3.91 -1.76
N VAL A 58 1.05 3.75 -0.53
CA VAL A 58 1.69 4.25 0.70
C VAL A 58 1.72 3.15 1.76
N VAL A 59 2.52 3.34 2.80
CA VAL A 59 2.60 2.42 3.93
C VAL A 59 2.00 3.09 5.15
N LEU A 60 1.10 2.39 5.82
CA LEU A 60 0.45 2.81 7.05
C LEU A 60 0.98 2.00 8.24
N HIS A 61 0.89 2.59 9.44
CA HIS A 61 1.05 1.82 10.66
C HIS A 61 -0.01 0.72 10.75
N GLY A 62 0.39 -0.47 11.22
CA GLY A 62 -0.47 -1.65 11.22
C GLY A 62 -1.73 -1.54 12.07
N ASP A 63 -1.79 -0.56 12.98
CA ASP A 63 -2.95 -0.24 13.82
C ASP A 63 -3.98 0.69 13.15
N PHE A 64 -3.76 1.09 11.89
CA PHE A 64 -4.72 1.93 11.18
C PHE A 64 -6.09 1.25 11.07
N ASN A 65 -7.13 1.92 11.54
CA ASN A 65 -8.51 1.47 11.49
C ASN A 65 -8.78 0.12 12.19
N ASP A 66 -8.07 -0.19 13.28
CA ASP A 66 -8.29 -1.42 14.06
C ASP A 66 -9.69 -1.53 14.71
N HIS A 67 -10.42 -0.41 14.78
CA HIS A 67 -11.82 -0.38 15.21
C HIS A 67 -12.83 -0.68 14.07
N GLY A 68 -12.36 -0.99 12.86
CA GLY A 68 -13.21 -1.42 11.74
C GLY A 68 -14.21 -0.36 11.27
N GLN A 69 -13.79 0.91 11.20
CA GLN A 69 -14.62 1.99 10.67
C GLN A 69 -14.74 1.88 9.15
N ASP A 70 -15.94 2.10 8.61
CA ASP A 70 -16.18 2.07 7.17
C ASP A 70 -15.55 3.26 6.42
N TYR A 71 -15.39 4.39 7.11
CA TYR A 71 -14.93 5.65 6.53
C TYR A 71 -14.01 6.42 7.48
N TRP A 72 -13.06 7.13 6.88
CA TRP A 72 -12.14 8.04 7.57
C TRP A 72 -11.88 9.27 6.69
N THR A 73 -11.42 10.35 7.30
CA THR A 73 -10.99 11.55 6.56
C THR A 73 -9.59 11.35 5.99
N SER A 74 -9.24 12.11 4.95
CA SER A 74 -7.89 12.04 4.37
C SER A 74 -6.81 12.49 5.37
N GLU A 75 -7.14 13.35 6.33
CA GLU A 75 -6.24 13.71 7.43
C GLU A 75 -6.03 12.54 8.41
N GLU A 76 -7.08 11.80 8.76
CA GLU A 76 -6.95 10.59 9.59
C GLU A 76 -6.10 9.52 8.90
N PHE A 77 -6.29 9.31 7.60
CA PHE A 77 -5.46 8.42 6.80
C PHE A 77 -3.98 8.85 6.78
N SER A 78 -3.74 10.13 6.43
CA SER A 78 -2.38 10.66 6.25
C SER A 78 -1.58 10.67 7.55
N ARG A 79 -2.24 10.83 8.70
CA ARG A 79 -1.62 10.74 10.03
C ARG A 79 -1.06 9.35 10.38
N TYR A 80 -1.53 8.30 9.69
CA TYR A 80 -1.05 6.94 9.90
C TYR A 80 0.00 6.52 8.87
N GLU A 81 0.30 7.33 7.85
CA GLU A 81 1.40 7.07 6.93
C GLU A 81 2.72 6.98 7.71
N VAL A 82 3.49 5.92 7.45
CA VAL A 82 4.78 5.69 8.08
C VAL A 82 5.82 6.55 7.37
N CYS A 83 6.40 7.49 8.10
CA CYS A 83 7.51 8.30 7.63
C CYS A 83 8.81 7.82 8.29
N PRO A 84 9.92 7.69 7.54
CA PRO A 84 11.23 7.44 8.12
C PRO A 84 11.61 8.53 9.12
N ARG A 85 12.31 8.15 10.19
CA ARG A 85 12.78 9.14 11.18
C ARG A 85 13.97 9.93 10.61
N PRO A 86 14.19 11.18 11.07
CA PRO A 86 15.40 11.92 10.74
C PRO A 86 16.65 11.08 11.08
N GLY A 87 17.54 10.91 10.10
CA GLY A 87 18.78 10.15 10.27
C GLY A 87 18.73 8.67 9.87
N GLU A 88 17.58 8.16 9.40
CA GLU A 88 17.55 6.84 8.76
C GLU A 88 18.17 6.88 7.35
N GLU A 89 18.81 5.77 6.97
CA GLU A 89 19.49 5.65 5.66
C GLU A 89 18.51 5.75 4.48
N ALA A 90 17.28 5.28 4.67
CA ALA A 90 16.21 5.34 3.68
C ALA A 90 15.37 6.62 3.89
N SER A 91 15.21 7.41 2.83
CA SER A 91 14.34 8.60 2.82
C SER A 91 12.85 8.27 2.64
N SER A 92 12.51 7.00 2.38
CA SER A 92 11.14 6.50 2.22
C SER A 92 11.01 5.05 2.69
N VAL A 93 9.82 4.63 3.11
CA VAL A 93 9.53 3.22 3.45
C VAL A 93 9.46 2.35 2.18
N LEU A 94 9.02 2.92 1.07
CA LEU A 94 8.92 2.27 -0.24
C LEU A 94 9.97 2.81 -1.21
N GLY A 95 10.52 1.92 -2.03
CA GLY A 95 11.34 2.24 -3.20
C GLY A 95 10.65 1.83 -4.50
N GLY A 96 11.21 2.28 -5.62
CA GLY A 96 10.66 2.03 -6.95
C GLY A 96 9.51 2.98 -7.32
N ASN A 97 8.67 2.59 -8.28
CA ASN A 97 7.51 3.36 -8.72
C ASN A 97 6.25 2.99 -7.93
N CYS A 98 5.83 3.90 -7.05
CA CYS A 98 4.63 3.75 -6.23
C CYS A 98 3.41 4.53 -6.77
N ILE A 99 3.57 5.30 -7.86
CA ILE A 99 2.46 6.00 -8.52
C ILE A 99 1.98 5.16 -9.69
N LEU A 100 0.70 4.84 -9.69
CA LEU A 100 0.02 4.04 -10.68
C LEU A 100 -1.02 4.90 -11.39
N VAL A 101 -1.22 4.68 -12.68
CA VAL A 101 -2.34 5.27 -13.43
C VAL A 101 -3.35 4.16 -13.67
N LEU A 102 -4.59 4.38 -13.23
CA LEU A 102 -5.67 3.44 -13.52
C LEU A 102 -5.89 3.36 -15.04
N ALA A 103 -6.11 2.15 -15.55
CA ALA A 103 -6.55 1.87 -16.90
C ALA A 103 -7.84 1.06 -16.79
N ASP A 104 -8.94 1.59 -17.33
CA ASP A 104 -10.28 1.05 -17.14
C ASP A 104 -10.61 0.77 -15.66
N GLY A 105 -10.14 1.65 -14.78
CA GLY A 105 -10.39 1.61 -13.34
C GLY A 105 -9.50 0.66 -12.54
N GLU A 106 -8.50 0.02 -13.15
CA GLU A 106 -7.57 -0.89 -12.48
C GLU A 106 -6.11 -0.57 -12.83
N ALA A 107 -5.20 -0.78 -11.88
CA ALA A 107 -3.77 -0.74 -12.13
C ALA A 107 -3.03 -1.87 -11.42
N CYS A 108 -1.92 -2.31 -12.00
CA CYS A 108 -1.00 -3.26 -11.41
C CYS A 108 0.21 -2.53 -10.81
N LEU A 109 0.56 -2.84 -9.57
CA LEU A 109 1.81 -2.41 -8.95
C LEU A 109 2.97 -3.15 -9.60
N GLY A 110 3.80 -2.38 -10.31
CA GLY A 110 4.94 -2.87 -11.07
C GLY A 110 6.17 -3.06 -10.20
N ASP A 111 7.09 -2.11 -10.29
CA ASP A 111 8.40 -2.15 -9.65
C ASP A 111 8.38 -1.34 -8.35
N ALA A 112 7.97 -1.99 -7.26
CA ALA A 112 7.98 -1.40 -5.93
C ALA A 112 8.47 -2.44 -4.90
N PHE A 113 9.18 -1.98 -3.89
CA PHE A 113 9.77 -2.81 -2.84
C PHE A 113 9.84 -2.03 -1.51
N PHE A 114 9.94 -2.75 -0.41
CA PHE A 114 10.15 -2.12 0.90
C PHE A 114 11.63 -1.81 1.13
N GLN A 115 11.94 -0.61 1.58
CA GLN A 115 13.28 -0.19 2.00
C GLN A 115 13.55 -0.48 3.47
N MET A 116 12.49 -0.57 4.27
CA MET A 116 12.54 -0.68 5.73
C MET A 116 11.71 -1.87 6.20
N THR A 117 12.14 -2.46 7.32
CA THR A 117 11.38 -3.52 7.97
C THR A 117 10.18 -2.95 8.73
N SER A 118 9.17 -3.77 9.01
CA SER A 118 7.97 -3.33 9.74
C SER A 118 8.22 -3.05 11.21
N TYR A 119 9.44 -3.30 11.72
CA TYR A 119 9.86 -2.95 13.07
C TYR A 119 9.80 -1.44 13.34
N CYS A 120 9.94 -0.59 12.32
CA CYS A 120 9.80 0.86 12.49
C CYS A 120 8.34 1.29 12.77
N ALA A 121 7.36 0.40 12.55
CA ALA A 121 5.95 0.68 12.80
C ALA A 121 5.60 0.56 14.29
N ARG A 122 4.59 1.32 14.74
CA ARG A 122 4.07 1.31 16.12
C ARG A 122 3.70 -0.09 16.64
N THR A 123 3.21 -0.97 15.77
CA THR A 123 2.79 -2.33 16.13
C THR A 123 3.71 -3.43 15.60
N GLY A 124 4.87 -3.07 15.04
CA GLY A 124 5.75 -4.03 14.36
C GLY A 124 5.18 -4.58 13.04
N LYS A 125 4.03 -4.09 12.59
CA LYS A 125 3.35 -4.43 11.33
C LYS A 125 3.01 -3.19 10.54
N PHE A 126 2.94 -3.36 9.23
CA PHE A 126 2.44 -2.36 8.29
C PHE A 126 1.04 -2.72 7.80
N LYS A 127 0.34 -1.73 7.25
CA LYS A 127 -0.79 -1.92 6.33
C LYS A 127 -0.45 -1.22 5.02
N MET A 128 -0.91 -1.77 3.89
CA MET A 128 -0.74 -1.13 2.58
C MET A 128 -1.90 -0.17 2.40
N GLY A 129 -1.60 1.08 2.07
CA GLY A 129 -2.57 2.09 1.70
C GLY A 129 -2.53 2.37 0.20
N VAL A 130 -3.67 2.75 -0.37
CA VAL A 130 -3.74 3.36 -1.71
C VAL A 130 -4.63 4.58 -1.67
N ARG A 131 -4.11 5.72 -2.14
CA ARG A 131 -4.84 6.99 -2.21
C ARG A 131 -4.71 7.62 -3.59
N LEU A 132 -5.50 8.65 -3.87
CA LEU A 132 -5.27 9.47 -5.05
C LEU A 132 -3.89 10.18 -4.94
N ALA A 133 -3.16 10.21 -6.05
CA ALA A 133 -1.86 10.88 -6.15
C ALA A 133 -2.02 12.42 -6.31
N SER A 134 -3.20 12.86 -6.73
CA SER A 134 -3.56 14.27 -6.85
C SER A 134 -4.97 14.51 -6.31
N THR A 135 -5.24 15.72 -5.84
CA THR A 135 -6.59 16.12 -5.43
C THR A 135 -7.54 16.04 -6.62
N GLN A 136 -8.72 15.47 -6.38
CA GLN A 136 -9.84 15.44 -7.33
C GLN A 136 -11.01 16.20 -6.70
N GLU A 137 -11.92 16.74 -7.51
CA GLU A 137 -13.16 17.37 -7.01
C GLU A 137 -14.03 16.37 -6.25
N GLU A 138 -14.08 15.13 -6.74
CA GLU A 138 -14.80 14.04 -6.12
C GLU A 138 -13.97 13.36 -5.02
N ARG A 139 -14.56 13.21 -3.83
CA ARG A 139 -13.92 12.50 -2.72
C ARG A 139 -13.98 11.00 -2.97
N ILE A 140 -12.82 10.36 -3.11
CA ILE A 140 -12.67 8.90 -3.21
C ILE A 140 -12.04 8.36 -1.94
N GLN A 141 -12.70 7.42 -1.27
CA GLN A 141 -12.17 6.74 -0.08
C GLN A 141 -10.89 5.95 -0.40
N GLU A 142 -9.86 6.10 0.42
CA GLU A 142 -8.61 5.34 0.30
C GLU A 142 -8.84 3.84 0.50
N GLY A 143 -8.00 3.02 -0.13
CA GLY A 143 -7.99 1.58 0.07
C GLY A 143 -6.94 1.16 1.09
N VAL A 144 -7.26 0.15 1.91
CA VAL A 144 -6.36 -0.37 2.95
C VAL A 144 -6.36 -1.89 2.94
N SER A 145 -5.19 -2.49 3.13
CA SER A 145 -5.03 -3.94 3.27
C SER A 145 -5.14 -4.42 4.71
N GLU A 146 -5.21 -5.73 4.88
CA GLU A 146 -4.88 -6.39 6.15
C GLU A 146 -3.43 -6.12 6.57
N PRO A 147 -3.11 -6.21 7.87
CA PRO A 147 -1.76 -5.94 8.37
C PRO A 147 -0.78 -7.07 8.03
N PHE A 148 0.44 -6.69 7.68
CA PHE A 148 1.52 -7.63 7.31
C PHE A 148 2.85 -7.25 7.95
N SER A 149 3.78 -8.21 7.94
CA SER A 149 5.16 -8.01 8.39
C SER A 149 6.10 -7.77 7.21
N VAL A 150 7.12 -6.95 7.41
CA VAL A 150 8.24 -6.82 6.48
C VAL A 150 9.50 -7.14 7.25
N LYS A 151 10.17 -8.20 6.86
CA LYS A 151 11.42 -8.64 7.46
C LYS A 151 12.58 -8.15 6.61
N ASP A 152 13.76 -8.11 7.22
CA ASP A 152 14.95 -7.84 6.42
C ASP A 152 15.15 -8.98 5.41
N CYS A 153 15.57 -8.63 4.19
CA CYS A 153 16.22 -9.61 3.35
C CYS A 153 17.55 -9.92 4.03
N HIS A 154 17.62 -11.08 4.69
CA HIS A 154 18.94 -11.65 4.92
C HIS A 154 19.49 -11.87 3.50
N PHE A 155 20.41 -11.02 3.05
CA PHE A 155 21.34 -11.44 2.03
C PHE A 155 21.98 -12.69 2.62
N ALA A 156 21.53 -13.87 2.19
CA ALA A 156 22.27 -15.10 2.38
C ALA A 156 23.53 -15.00 1.51
N GLY A 157 24.42 -14.08 1.90
CA GLY A 157 25.80 -14.04 1.47
C GLY A 157 26.50 -15.16 2.23
N THR A 158 26.62 -16.31 1.57
CA THR A 158 27.60 -17.36 1.86
C THR A 158 27.58 -17.94 3.29
N CYS A 159 26.84 -19.03 3.48
CA CYS A 159 27.46 -20.18 4.13
C CYS A 159 28.63 -20.63 3.23
N LYS A 160 29.78 -19.98 3.38
CA LYS A 160 31.04 -20.64 3.07
C LYS A 160 31.13 -21.75 4.10
N LEU A 161 30.77 -22.96 3.69
CA LEU A 161 31.36 -24.17 4.23
C LEU A 161 32.87 -24.00 4.01
N GLU A 162 33.56 -23.38 4.96
CA GLU A 162 34.98 -23.62 5.14
C GLU A 162 35.06 -25.00 5.79
N LEU A 163 35.03 -26.02 4.93
CA LEU A 163 35.61 -27.31 5.25
C LEU A 163 37.13 -27.12 5.23
N PHE A 164 37.73 -27.01 6.41
CA PHE A 164 39.08 -27.48 6.70
C PHE A 164 39.07 -28.15 8.07
#